data_AF-A0A804PPX4-F1
#
_entry.id   AF-A0A804PPX4-F1
#
_cell.length_a   1.000
_cell.length_b   1.000
_cell.length_c   1.000
_cell.angle_alpha   90.00
_cell.angle_beta   90.00
_cell.angle_gamma   90.00
#
_symmetry.space_group_name_H-M   'P 1'
#
loop_
_entity.id
_entity.type
_entity.pdbx_description
1 polymer ?
#
loop_
_entity_poly.entity_id
_entity_poly.type
_entity_poly.pdbx_seq_one_letter_code
_entity_poly.pdbx_strand_id
1 'polypeptide(L)'
;MQLQLASVFFTFSLGTKTHYYGTTLLHGGAEYRATGRGFVVFHAKFAENYRLYSRSHFVKGIELMILLIVYEIFGQSYRGAIAYIFITFSMWFMVV
;
A
#
# COMPACT_ATOMS: atom_id res chain seq x y z
N MET A 1 -2.17 21.58 19.80
CA MET A 1 -2.12 21.54 18.32
C MET A 1 -3.00 20.39 17.88
N GLN A 2 -4.15 20.66 17.24
CA GLN A 2 -5.01 19.59 16.72
C GLN A 2 -4.45 19.12 15.36
N LEU A 3 -3.94 17.90 15.29
CA LEU A 3 -3.48 17.32 14.03
C LEU A 3 -4.71 17.04 13.16
N GLN A 4 -4.91 17.79 12.08
CA GLN A 4 -5.97 17.52 11.11
C GLN A 4 -5.61 16.30 10.25
N LEU A 5 -5.87 15.09 10.77
CA LEU A 5 -5.55 13.83 10.10
C LEU A 5 -6.57 13.41 9.03
N ALA A 6 -7.53 14.29 8.69
CA ALA A 6 -8.57 13.98 7.71
C ALA A 6 -7.99 13.68 6.32
N SER A 7 -6.97 14.43 5.88
CA SER A 7 -6.28 14.19 4.61
C SER A 7 -5.54 12.84 4.60
N VAL A 8 -4.84 12.53 5.69
CA VAL A 8 -4.14 11.25 5.86
C VAL A 8 -5.12 10.08 5.80
N PHE A 9 -6.23 10.19 6.54
CA PHE A 9 -7.29 9.18 6.53
C PHE A 9 -7.93 9.00 5.14
N PHE A 10 -8.20 10.10 4.44
CA PHE A 10 -8.77 10.06 3.10
C PHE A 10 -7.83 9.35 2.11
N THR A 11 -6.56 9.77 2.05
CA THR A 11 -5.57 9.16 1.14
C THR A 11 -5.37 7.69 1.43
N PHE A 12 -5.29 7.29 2.71
CA PHE A 12 -5.13 5.89 3.11
C PHE A 12 -6.36 5.03 2.76
N SER A 13 -7.57 5.56 3.00
CA SER A 13 -8.82 4.88 2.66
C SER A 13 -9.00 4.73 1.16
N LEU A 14 -8.70 5.79 0.40
CA LEU A 14 -8.75 5.77 -1.07
C LEU A 14 -7.72 4.80 -1.65
N GLY A 15 -6.50 4.78 -1.12
CA GLY A 15 -5.44 3.84 -1.51
C GLY A 15 -5.86 2.38 -1.30
N THR A 16 -6.49 2.07 -0.16
CA THR A 16 -6.99 0.72 0.13
C THR A 16 -8.07 0.31 -0.86
N LYS A 17 -9.01 1.22 -1.15
CA LYS A 17 -10.09 0.96 -2.11
C LYS A 17 -9.54 0.71 -3.51
N THR A 18 -8.59 1.52 -3.95
CA THR A 18 -7.96 1.40 -5.27
C THR A 18 -7.20 0.08 -5.39
N HIS A 19 -6.44 -0.32 -4.35
CA HIS A 19 -5.71 -1.58 -4.33
C HIS A 19 -6.60 -2.81 -4.54
N TYR A 20 -7.71 -2.92 -3.80
CA TYR A 20 -8.62 -4.05 -3.95
C TYR A 20 -9.48 -3.96 -5.21
N TYR A 21 -9.78 -2.73 -5.67
CA TYR A 21 -10.46 -2.54 -6.95
C TYR A 21 -9.58 -3.03 -8.12
N GLY A 22 -8.31 -2.63 -8.16
CA GLY A 22 -7.35 -3.12 -9.16
C GLY A 22 -7.12 -4.64 -9.08
N THR A 23 -7.04 -5.20 -7.86
CA THR A 23 -6.96 -6.65 -7.67
C THR A 23 -8.19 -7.36 -8.25
N THR A 24 -9.38 -6.80 -8.01
CA THR A 24 -10.63 -7.33 -8.57
C THR A 24 -10.64 -7.30 -10.09
N LEU A 25 -10.11 -6.24 -10.70
CA LEU A 25 -10.02 -6.12 -12.16
C LEU A 25 -9.03 -7.09 -12.79
N LEU A 26 -7.85 -7.26 -12.18
CA LEU A 26 -6.76 -8.05 -12.76
C LEU A 26 -6.82 -9.55 -12.41
N HIS A 27 -7.28 -9.88 -11.20
CA HIS A 27 -7.28 -11.25 -10.67
C HIS A 27 -8.68 -11.79 -10.39
N GLY A 28 -9.73 -10.96 -10.51
CA GLY A 28 -11.09 -11.35 -10.15
C GLY A 28 -11.32 -11.43 -8.63
N GLY A 29 -12.32 -12.21 -8.23
CA GLY A 29 -12.71 -12.37 -6.81
C GLY A 29 -13.77 -11.38 -6.32
N ALA A 30 -14.47 -10.70 -7.24
CA ALA A 30 -15.65 -9.92 -6.87
C ALA A 30 -16.72 -10.84 -6.28
N GLU A 31 -17.08 -10.59 -5.03
CA GLU A 31 -18.16 -11.30 -4.34
C GLU A 31 -19.26 -10.30 -3.97
N TYR A 32 -20.52 -10.68 -4.15
CA TYR A 32 -21.63 -9.89 -3.65
C TYR A 32 -21.61 -9.89 -2.12
N ARG A 33 -21.36 -8.72 -1.53
CA ARG A 33 -21.49 -8.50 -0.09
C ARG A 33 -22.80 -7.79 0.18
N ALA A 34 -23.68 -8.44 0.94
CA ALA A 34 -24.92 -7.83 1.37
C ALA A 34 -24.60 -6.56 2.18
N THR A 35 -24.88 -5.40 1.61
CA THR A 35 -24.93 -4.14 2.33
C THR A 35 -26.19 -4.21 3.20
N GLY A 36 -26.04 -4.61 4.46
CA GLY A 36 -27.17 -4.72 5.37
C GLY A 36 -28.05 -3.46 5.34
N ARG A 37 -29.36 -3.64 5.56
CA ARG A 37 -30.29 -2.51 5.70
C ARG A 37 -30.12 -1.93 7.10
N GLY A 38 -29.37 -0.84 7.20
CA GLY A 38 -29.11 -0.13 8.45
C GLY A 38 -27.63 0.18 8.60
N PHE A 39 -27.30 1.46 8.65
CA PHE A 39 -25.98 1.94 9.03
C PHE A 39 -25.79 1.65 10.52
N VAL A 40 -25.47 0.39 10.85
CA VAL A 40 -25.13 0.02 12.22
C VAL A 40 -23.66 0.30 12.39
N VAL A 41 -23.34 1.28 13.24
CA VAL A 41 -21.97 1.51 13.70
C VAL A 41 -21.56 0.26 14.48
N PHE A 42 -20.70 -0.55 13.89
CA PHE A 42 -20.12 -1.72 14.55
C PHE A 42 -18.66 -1.46 14.87
N HIS A 43 -18.17 -2.10 15.94
CA HIS A 43 -16.76 -2.07 16.29
C HIS A 43 -16.03 -3.15 15.50
N ALA A 44 -15.25 -2.76 14.50
CA ALA A 44 -14.38 -3.67 13.77
C ALA A 44 -13.19 -4.06 14.67
N LYS A 45 -12.85 -5.35 14.68
CA LYS A 45 -11.66 -5.83 15.41
C LYS A 45 -10.40 -5.30 14.76
N PHE A 46 -9.40 -4.92 15.56
CA PHE A 46 -8.11 -4.45 15.05
C PHE A 46 -7.48 -5.43 14.05
N ALA A 47 -7.54 -6.73 14.32
CA ALA A 47 -6.99 -7.76 13.44
C ALA A 47 -7.64 -7.78 12.05
N GLU A 48 -8.94 -7.50 11.95
CA GLU A 48 -9.66 -7.45 10.68
C GLU A 48 -9.24 -6.22 9.86
N ASN A 49 -9.23 -5.05 10.50
CA ASN A 49 -8.73 -3.82 9.90
C ASN A 49 -7.27 -3.97 9.44
N TYR A 50 -6.41 -4.50 10.31
CA TYR A 50 -5.00 -4.72 9.99
C TYR A 50 -4.83 -5.67 8.80
N ARG A 51 -5.61 -6.76 8.73
CA ARG A 51 -5.56 -7.68 7.58
C ARG A 51 -5.94 -7.01 6.26
N LEU A 52 -6.94 -6.12 6.28
CA LEU A 52 -7.33 -5.37 5.08
C LEU A 52 -6.25 -4.39 4.64
N TYR A 53 -5.60 -3.71 5.59
CA TYR A 53 -4.59 -2.68 5.30
C TYR A 53 -3.17 -3.19 5.10
N SER A 54 -2.84 -4.39 5.61
CA SER A 54 -1.48 -4.92 5.57
C SER A 54 -0.96 -5.07 4.14
N ARG A 55 -1.76 -5.67 3.26
CA ARG A 55 -1.39 -5.92 1.86
C ARG A 55 -1.33 -4.65 1.02
N SER A 56 -2.22 -3.69 1.26
CA SER A 56 -2.30 -2.47 0.46
C SER A 56 -1.24 -1.43 0.83
N HIS A 57 -0.87 -1.33 2.11
CA HIS A 57 0.03 -0.27 2.60
C HIS A 57 1.29 -0.80 3.28
N PHE A 58 1.16 -1.69 4.27
CA PHE A 58 2.31 -2.06 5.11
C PHE A 58 3.35 -2.88 4.36
N VAL A 59 2.91 -3.90 3.60
CA VAL A 59 3.82 -4.72 2.79
C VAL A 59 4.55 -3.85 1.78
N LYS A 60 3.81 -2.98 1.07
CA LYS A 60 4.40 -2.02 0.11
C LYS A 60 5.33 -1.02 0.75
N GLY A 61 5.01 -0.52 1.94
CA GLY A 61 5.89 0.36 2.71
C GLY A 61 7.19 -0.31 3.13
N ILE A 62 7.13 -1.57 3.58
CA ILE A 62 8.33 -2.34 3.97
C ILE A 62 9.18 -2.68 2.73
N GLU A 63 8.56 -3.13 1.64
CA GLU A 63 9.25 -3.37 0.37
C GLU A 63 9.98 -2.09 -0.09
N LEU A 64 9.33 -0.92 -0.01
CA LEU A 64 9.91 0.37 -0.41
C LEU A 64 11.05 0.78 0.52
N MET A 65 10.88 0.61 1.83
CA MET A 65 11.91 0.88 2.82
C MET A 65 13.17 0.05 2.55
N ILE A 66 13.02 -1.23 2.22
CA ILE A 66 14.14 -2.10 1.86
C ILE A 66 14.84 -1.60 0.59
N LEU A 67 14.08 -1.25 -0.46
CA LEU A 67 14.64 -0.70 -1.69
C LEU A 67 15.42 0.60 -1.45
N LEU A 68 14.92 1.47 -0.57
CA LEU A 68 15.60 2.72 -0.19
C LEU A 68 16.88 2.46 0.61
N ILE A 69 16.88 1.49 1.53
CA ILE A 69 18.09 1.11 2.27
C ILE A 69 19.15 0.54 1.33
N VAL A 70 18.75 -0.31 0.38
CA VAL A 70 19.65 -0.83 -0.67
C VAL A 70 20.19 0.34 -1.49
N TYR A 71 19.33 1.26 -1.92
CA TYR A 71 19.75 2.45 -2.65
C TYR A 71 20.81 3.27 -1.89
N GLU A 72 20.62 3.51 -0.59
CA GLU A 72 21.57 4.28 0.22
C GLU A 72 22.92 3.58 0.35
N ILE A 73 22.93 2.26 0.58
CA ILE A 73 24.15 1.46 0.71
C ILE A 73 24.95 1.46 -0.60
N PHE A 74 24.26 1.35 -1.74
CA PHE A 74 24.91 1.24 -3.05
C PHE A 74 25.11 2.59 -3.76
N GLY A 75 24.44 3.66 -3.34
CA GLY A 75 24.36 4.93 -4.07
C GLY A 75 25.68 5.70 -4.16
N GLN A 76 26.55 5.62 -3.14
CA GLN A 76 27.86 6.27 -3.15
C GLN A 76 28.97 5.33 -3.62
N SER A 77 28.96 4.08 -3.15
CA SER A 77 30.05 3.12 -3.35
C SER A 77 30.07 2.49 -4.75
N TYR A 78 28.90 2.36 -5.39
CA TYR A 78 28.77 1.75 -6.70
C TYR A 78 28.20 2.77 -7.69
N ARG A 79 29.09 3.53 -8.35
CA ARG A 79 28.79 4.24 -9.61
C ARG A 79 28.43 3.30 -10.78
N GLY A 80 28.15 2.03 -10.50
CA GLY A 80 27.75 1.05 -11.50
C GLY A 80 26.36 1.39 -12.01
N ALA A 81 26.27 1.86 -13.25
CA ALA A 81 25.01 2.14 -13.95
C ALA A 81 23.98 0.99 -13.82
N ILE A 82 24.47 -0.25 -13.75
CA ILE A 82 23.67 -1.47 -13.61
C ILE A 82 22.88 -1.50 -12.30
N ALA A 83 23.51 -1.26 -11.15
CA ALA A 83 22.83 -1.32 -9.84
C ALA A 83 21.77 -0.22 -9.73
N TYR A 84 22.10 0.99 -10.22
CA TYR A 84 21.14 2.08 -10.31
C TYR A 84 19.93 1.72 -11.18
N ILE A 85 20.15 1.20 -12.40
CA ILE A 85 19.08 0.78 -13.30
C ILE A 85 18.18 -0.27 -12.65
N PHE A 86 18.75 -1.30 -11.99
CA PHE A 86 17.95 -2.34 -11.34
C PHE A 86 17.10 -1.80 -10.18
N ILE A 87 17.67 -0.94 -9.33
CA ILE A 87 16.94 -0.35 -8.20
C ILE A 87 15.84 0.58 -8.72
N THR A 88 16.15 1.46 -9.68
CA THR A 88 15.17 2.36 -10.28
C THR A 88 14.05 1.58 -10.97
N PHE A 89 14.37 0.57 -11.78
CA PHE A 89 13.37 -0.26 -12.45
C PHE A 89 12.47 -1.00 -11.44
N SER A 90 13.05 -1.51 -10.35
CA SER A 90 12.30 -2.16 -9.27
C SER A 90 11.36 -1.20 -8.55
N MET A 91 11.79 0.04 -8.30
CA MET A 91 10.95 1.10 -7.74
C MET A 91 9.79 1.48 -8.68
N TRP A 92 10.03 1.54 -10.00
CA TRP A 92 8.97 1.78 -10.98
C TRP A 92 7.91 0.67 -10.98
N PHE A 93 8.34 -0.60 -10.97
CA PHE A 93 7.41 -1.73 -10.93
C PHE A 93 6.62 -1.80 -9.62
N MET A 94 7.16 -1.29 -8.51
CA MET A 94 6.43 -1.21 -7.25
C MET A 94 5.27 -0.22 -7.29
N VAL A 95 5.40 0.87 -8.06
CA VAL A 95 4.38 1.93 -8.16
C VAL A 95 3.22 1.54 -9.09
N VAL A 96 3.48 0.65 -10.06
CA VAL A 96 2.50 0.14 -11.05
C VAL A 96 1.73 -1.05 -10.47
#